data_AF-A0A9E2N817-F1
#
_entry.id   AF-A0A9E2N817-F1
#
_cell.length_a   1.000
_cell.length_b   1.000
_cell.length_c   1.000
_cell.angle_alpha   90.00
_cell.angle_beta   90.00
_cell.angle_gamma   90.00
#
_symmetry.space_group_name_H-M   'P 1'
#
loop_
_entity.id
_entity.type
_entity.pdbx_description
1 polymer ?
#
loop_
_entity_poly.entity_id
_entity_poly.type
_entity_poly.pdbx_seq_one_letter_code
_entity_poly.pdbx_strand_id
1 'polypeptide(L)'
;MIQLESNLTVLGLRDESLCDRIRRASLPEAASVAPARSGLPTLLINGVSMHSRYDPAGEARVWAESVRPAEIRSLGLRPAVFGLGLGHHVLALAPEFDELLVIEPDPGLIRLALSHLDFTEAIPRLVFLIEPEGADV
;
A
#
# COMPACT_ATOMS: atom_id res chain seq x y z
N MET A 1 13.17 -9.79 4.27
CA MET A 1 11.92 -10.49 4.67
C MET A 1 11.43 -10.14 6.08
N ILE A 2 12.23 -9.48 6.95
CA ILE A 2 11.78 -9.06 8.29
C ILE A 2 10.53 -8.15 8.22
N GLN A 3 10.43 -7.31 7.19
CA GLN A 3 9.34 -6.35 7.06
C GLN A 3 7.95 -6.99 6.87
N LEU A 4 7.86 -8.09 6.11
CA LEU A 4 6.59 -8.76 5.83
C LEU A 4 5.96 -9.29 7.11
N GLU A 5 6.73 -10.01 7.92
CA GLU A 5 6.20 -10.64 9.14
C GLU A 5 5.77 -9.61 10.18
N SER A 6 6.52 -8.51 10.34
CA SER A 6 6.11 -7.41 11.23
C SER A 6 4.79 -6.78 10.78
N ASN A 7 4.66 -6.49 9.49
CA ASN A 7 3.43 -5.93 8.93
C ASN A 7 2.25 -6.91 9.07
N LEU A 8 2.43 -8.18 8.72
CA LEU A 8 1.39 -9.21 8.83
C LEU A 8 0.98 -9.48 10.28
N THR A 9 1.91 -9.36 11.23
CA THR A 9 1.60 -9.47 12.66
C THR A 9 0.60 -8.39 13.07
N VAL A 10 0.87 -7.12 12.74
CA VAL A 10 -0.03 -6.01 13.08
C VAL A 10 -1.37 -6.14 12.34
N LEU A 11 -1.35 -6.55 11.07
CA LEU A 11 -2.57 -6.76 10.29
C LEU A 11 -3.44 -7.88 10.88
N GLY A 12 -2.82 -9.00 11.27
CA GLY A 12 -3.51 -10.16 11.82
C GLY A 12 -4.22 -9.90 13.15
N LEU A 13 -3.80 -8.87 13.91
CA LEU A 13 -4.53 -8.45 15.12
C LEU A 13 -5.93 -7.89 14.82
N ARG A 14 -6.18 -7.45 13.58
CA ARG A 14 -7.44 -6.83 13.15
C ARG A 14 -8.21 -7.70 12.17
N ASP A 15 -7.50 -8.35 11.26
CA ASP A 15 -8.08 -9.17 10.20
C ASP A 15 -7.17 -10.37 9.89
N GLU A 16 -7.38 -11.46 10.63
CA GLU A 16 -6.64 -12.72 10.47
C GLU A 16 -6.89 -13.35 9.10
N SER A 17 -8.11 -13.26 8.58
CA SER A 17 -8.49 -13.81 7.27
C SER A 17 -7.72 -13.11 6.14
N LEU A 18 -7.74 -11.78 6.10
CA LEU A 18 -6.98 -11.00 5.13
C LEU A 18 -5.47 -11.24 5.26
N CYS A 19 -4.95 -11.32 6.48
CA CYS A 19 -3.54 -11.63 6.75
C CYS A 19 -3.13 -12.96 6.10
N ASP A 20 -3.95 -13.99 6.25
CA ASP A 20 -3.71 -15.29 5.65
C ASP A 20 -3.81 -15.28 4.13
N ARG A 21 -4.77 -14.54 3.56
CA ARG A 21 -4.89 -14.36 2.10
C ARG A 21 -3.64 -13.70 1.52
N ILE A 22 -3.16 -12.62 2.12
CA ILE A 22 -1.94 -11.92 1.70
C ILE A 22 -0.72 -12.82 1.85
N ARG A 23 -0.62 -13.57 2.96
CA ARG A 23 0.51 -14.48 3.22
C ARG A 23 0.64 -15.56 2.14
N ARG A 24 -0.48 -16.11 1.68
CA ARG A 24 -0.54 -17.20 0.70
C ARG A 24 -0.51 -16.73 -0.76
N ALA A 25 -0.82 -15.46 -1.03
CA ALA A 25 -0.86 -14.92 -2.37
C ALA A 25 0.51 -15.01 -3.07
N SER A 26 0.52 -15.45 -4.33
CA SER A 26 1.72 -15.39 -5.18
C SER A 26 2.09 -13.93 -5.46
N LEU A 27 3.38 -13.65 -5.60
CA LEU A 27 3.80 -12.33 -6.08
C LEU A 27 3.41 -12.19 -7.56
N PRO A 28 3.00 -11.00 -8.03
CA PRO A 28 2.62 -10.83 -9.43
C PRO A 28 3.83 -11.01 -10.34
N GLU A 29 3.73 -11.87 -11.36
CA GLU A 29 4.88 -12.20 -12.24
C GLU A 29 5.44 -10.99 -12.98
N ALA A 30 4.57 -10.06 -13.37
CA ALA A 30 4.93 -8.82 -14.05
C ALA A 30 5.62 -7.80 -13.13
N ALA A 31 5.59 -8.01 -11.81
CA ALA A 31 6.09 -7.07 -10.83
C ALA A 31 7.55 -7.33 -10.48
N SER A 32 8.35 -6.27 -10.48
CA SER A 32 9.71 -6.28 -9.96
C SER A 32 9.97 -5.03 -9.13
N VAL A 33 10.91 -5.13 -8.19
CA VAL A 33 11.30 -4.02 -7.32
C VAL A 33 12.76 -3.68 -7.58
N ALA A 34 13.03 -2.40 -7.80
CA ALA A 34 14.38 -1.87 -7.99
C ALA A 34 14.62 -0.69 -7.04
N PRO A 35 15.87 -0.34 -6.70
CA PRO A 35 16.13 0.88 -5.96
C PRO A 35 15.95 2.13 -6.84
N ALA A 36 15.34 3.16 -6.29
CA ALA A 36 15.41 4.53 -6.80
C ALA A 36 16.78 5.16 -6.47
N ARG A 37 17.10 6.34 -7.04
CA ARG A 37 18.36 7.06 -6.72
C ARG A 37 18.48 7.42 -5.24
N SER A 38 17.36 7.64 -4.56
CA SER A 38 17.26 7.83 -3.11
C SER A 38 17.57 6.57 -2.30
N GLY A 39 17.67 5.40 -2.94
CA GLY A 39 17.83 4.10 -2.29
C GLY A 39 16.52 3.43 -1.86
N LEU A 40 15.39 4.16 -1.91
CA LEU A 40 14.08 3.60 -1.61
C LEU A 40 13.59 2.67 -2.74
N PRO A 41 12.80 1.63 -2.43
CA PRO A 41 12.29 0.72 -3.44
C PRO A 41 11.27 1.39 -4.36
N THR A 42 11.34 1.09 -5.66
CA THR A 42 10.36 1.48 -6.67
C THR A 42 9.80 0.24 -7.37
N LEU A 43 8.50 0.28 -7.68
CA LEU A 43 7.80 -0.79 -8.37
C LEU A 43 7.94 -0.62 -9.87
N LEU A 44 8.26 -1.70 -10.55
CA LEU A 44 8.16 -1.81 -11.99
C LEU A 44 7.13 -2.88 -12.34
N ILE A 45 6.17 -2.53 -13.19
CA ILE A 45 5.22 -3.47 -13.80
C ILE A 45 5.57 -3.59 -15.27
N ASN A 46 5.90 -4.79 -15.74
CA ASN A 46 6.37 -5.00 -17.12
C ASN A 46 7.52 -4.06 -17.53
N GLY A 47 8.42 -3.75 -16.59
CA GLY A 47 9.55 -2.83 -16.79
C GLY A 47 9.18 -1.33 -16.77
N VAL A 48 7.90 -0.97 -16.61
CA VAL A 48 7.44 0.41 -16.48
C VAL A 48 7.44 0.81 -15.01
N SER A 49 8.10 1.92 -14.69
CA SER A 49 8.15 2.45 -13.32
C SER A 49 6.79 3.01 -12.90
N MET A 50 6.25 2.53 -11.78
CA MET A 50 4.98 3.02 -11.22
C MET A 50 5.16 4.22 -10.28
N HIS A 51 6.40 4.47 -9.85
CA HIS A 51 6.78 5.60 -9.02
C HIS A 51 8.07 6.23 -9.56
N SER A 52 8.44 7.38 -9.01
CA SER A 52 9.68 8.09 -9.28
C SER A 52 10.88 7.17 -9.08
N ARG A 53 11.76 7.15 -10.10
CA ARG A 53 13.08 6.49 -10.02
C ARG A 53 14.10 7.35 -9.28
N TYR A 54 13.72 8.54 -8.82
CA TYR A 54 14.59 9.46 -8.09
C TYR A 54 14.28 9.40 -6.61
N ASP A 55 13.07 9.82 -6.21
CA ASP A 55 12.63 9.88 -4.82
C ASP A 55 11.12 9.59 -4.74
N PRO A 56 10.72 8.31 -4.59
CA PRO A 56 9.32 7.92 -4.53
C PRO A 56 8.62 8.43 -3.25
N ALA A 57 9.34 8.62 -2.14
CA ALA A 57 8.76 9.20 -0.93
C ALA A 57 8.52 10.71 -1.08
N GLY A 58 9.43 11.41 -1.77
CA GLY A 58 9.26 12.81 -2.16
C GLY A 58 8.01 13.02 -3.01
N GLU A 59 7.86 12.22 -4.07
CA GLU A 59 6.67 12.23 -4.92
C GLU A 59 5.38 11.95 -4.13
N ALA A 60 5.39 10.92 -3.29
CA ALA A 60 4.25 10.55 -2.46
C ALA A 60 3.81 11.67 -1.50
N ARG A 61 4.74 12.39 -0.88
CA ARG A 61 4.43 13.53 -0.01
C ARG A 61 3.77 14.67 -0.78
N VAL A 62 4.34 15.04 -1.93
CA VAL A 62 3.77 16.09 -2.80
C VAL A 62 2.35 15.71 -3.23
N TRP A 63 2.14 14.44 -3.58
CA TRP A 63 0.80 13.93 -3.90
C TRP A 63 -0.15 14.03 -2.70
N ALA A 64 0.26 13.58 -1.52
CA ALA A 64 -0.58 13.60 -0.31
C ALA A 64 -0.95 15.03 0.12
N GLU A 65 -0.07 16.01 -0.06
CA GLU A 65 -0.38 17.42 0.15
C GLU A 65 -1.38 17.94 -0.90
N SER A 66 -1.24 17.53 -2.16
CA SER A 66 -2.08 18.00 -3.26
C SER A 66 -3.55 17.60 -3.13
N VAL A 67 -3.86 16.50 -2.41
CA VAL A 67 -5.23 16.03 -2.17
C VAL A 67 -5.96 16.79 -1.04
N ARG A 68 -5.30 17.78 -0.40
CA ARG A 68 -5.88 18.67 0.62
C ARG A 68 -6.58 17.91 1.77
N PRO A 69 -5.85 17.09 2.53
CA PRO A 69 -6.44 16.21 3.55
C PRO A 69 -7.27 16.95 4.61
N ALA A 70 -6.88 18.19 4.96
CA ALA A 70 -7.64 19.03 5.89
C ALA A 70 -9.06 19.37 5.39
N GLU A 71 -9.24 19.55 4.07
CA GLU A 71 -10.54 19.81 3.45
C GLU A 71 -11.41 18.54 3.47
N ILE A 72 -10.81 17.38 3.18
CA ILE A 72 -11.52 16.08 3.26
C ILE A 72 -11.99 15.81 4.70
N ARG A 73 -11.13 16.06 5.69
CA ARG A 73 -11.48 15.91 7.11
C ARG A 73 -12.61 16.82 7.55
N SER A 74 -12.65 18.08 7.09
CA SER A 74 -13.69 19.03 7.49
C SER A 74 -15.08 18.63 6.98
N LEU A 75 -15.13 17.84 5.90
CA LEU A 75 -16.35 17.26 5.37
C LEU A 75 -16.78 15.96 6.09
N GLY A 76 -15.96 15.43 7.01
CA GLY A 76 -16.24 14.17 7.71
C GLY A 76 -16.26 12.95 6.79
N LEU A 77 -15.60 13.03 5.63
CA LEU A 77 -15.57 11.96 4.63
C LEU A 77 -14.46 10.95 4.93
N ARG A 78 -14.69 9.70 4.53
CA ARG A 78 -13.69 8.63 4.55
C ARG A 78 -12.99 8.55 3.19
N PRO A 79 -11.69 8.84 3.09
CA PRO A 79 -10.96 8.77 1.83
C PRO A 79 -10.75 7.32 1.37
N ALA A 80 -10.67 7.15 0.05
CA ALA A 80 -10.29 5.91 -0.60
C ALA A 80 -9.17 6.14 -1.61
N VAL A 81 -8.12 5.30 -1.53
CA VAL A 81 -7.03 5.25 -2.50
C VAL A 81 -7.24 4.06 -3.43
N PHE A 82 -7.24 4.31 -4.73
CA PHE A 82 -7.30 3.28 -5.75
C PHE A 82 -5.88 2.90 -6.18
N GLY A 83 -5.51 1.65 -5.95
CA GLY A 83 -4.17 1.10 -6.17
C GLY A 83 -3.24 1.34 -4.98
N LEU A 84 -2.58 0.27 -4.53
CA LEU A 84 -1.53 0.34 -3.51
C LEU A 84 -0.14 0.53 -4.14
N GLY A 85 0.15 -0.18 -5.23
CA GLY A 85 1.52 -0.25 -5.76
C GLY A 85 2.49 -0.76 -4.69
N LEU A 86 3.55 0.01 -4.37
CA LEU A 86 4.38 -0.26 -3.18
C LEU A 86 3.92 0.48 -1.92
N GLY A 87 2.98 1.43 -2.06
CA GLY A 87 2.31 2.12 -0.96
C GLY A 87 2.99 3.37 -0.41
N HIS A 88 3.96 3.97 -1.12
CA HIS A 88 4.57 5.25 -0.70
C HIS A 88 3.53 6.34 -0.45
N HIS A 89 2.56 6.49 -1.35
CA HIS A 89 1.48 7.47 -1.25
C HIS A 89 0.49 7.14 -0.12
N VAL A 90 0.19 5.85 0.08
CA VAL A 90 -0.65 5.40 1.21
C VAL A 90 0.04 5.72 2.54
N LEU A 91 1.34 5.43 2.68
CA LEU A 91 2.11 5.76 3.88
C LEU A 91 2.20 7.26 4.14
N ALA A 92 2.31 8.07 3.08
CA ALA A 92 2.30 9.51 3.19
C ALA A 92 0.93 10.07 3.61
N LEU A 93 -0.17 9.45 3.16
CA LEU A 93 -1.53 9.93 3.41
C LEU A 93 -2.14 9.39 4.71
N ALA A 94 -1.80 8.17 5.12
CA ALA A 94 -2.42 7.50 6.26
C ALA A 94 -2.39 8.31 7.58
N PRO A 95 -1.32 9.05 7.94
CA PRO A 95 -1.31 9.86 9.17
C PRO A 95 -2.37 10.97 9.22
N GLU A 96 -2.92 11.36 8.07
CA GLU A 96 -3.89 12.44 7.95
C GLU A 96 -5.33 12.00 8.27
N PHE A 97 -5.59 10.71 8.49
CA PHE A 97 -6.93 10.16 8.69
C PHE A 97 -6.93 9.08 9.76
N ASP A 98 -8.03 8.96 10.51
CA ASP A 98 -8.22 7.86 11.45
C ASP A 98 -8.42 6.52 10.71
N GLU A 99 -8.97 6.59 9.50
CA GLU A 99 -9.19 5.44 8.64
C GLU A 99 -9.05 5.82 7.15
N LEU A 100 -8.38 4.97 6.39
CA LEU A 100 -8.11 5.12 4.96
C LEU A 100 -8.44 3.82 4.24
N LEU A 101 -9.36 3.87 3.28
CA LEU A 101 -9.66 2.73 2.42
C LEU A 101 -8.56 2.60 1.37
N VAL A 102 -8.02 1.40 1.19
CA VAL A 102 -7.04 1.08 0.16
C VAL A 102 -7.60 -0.01 -0.73
N ILE A 103 -7.90 0.33 -1.97
CA ILE A 103 -8.46 -0.60 -2.95
C ILE A 103 -7.31 -1.15 -3.78
N GLU A 104 -6.90 -2.38 -3.49
CA GLU A 104 -5.88 -3.11 -4.22
C GLU A 104 -6.41 -4.52 -4.47
N PRO A 105 -6.95 -4.81 -5.66
CA PRO A 105 -7.59 -6.09 -5.94
C PRO A 105 -6.66 -7.29 -5.73
N ASP A 106 -5.37 -7.12 -6.05
CA ASP A 106 -4.39 -8.20 -6.03
C ASP A 106 -3.70 -8.34 -4.66
N PRO A 107 -4.02 -9.37 -3.86
CA PRO A 107 -3.34 -9.60 -2.58
C PRO A 107 -1.83 -9.86 -2.74
N GLY A 108 -1.37 -10.28 -3.92
CA GLY A 108 0.03 -10.43 -4.27
C GLY A 108 0.78 -9.09 -4.30
N LEU A 109 0.14 -8.02 -4.79
CA LEU A 109 0.70 -6.67 -4.73
C LEU A 109 0.76 -6.14 -3.30
N ILE A 110 -0.25 -6.43 -2.47
CA ILE A 110 -0.20 -6.09 -1.05
C ILE A 110 0.94 -6.82 -0.37
N ARG A 111 1.08 -8.13 -0.61
CA ARG A 111 2.21 -8.91 -0.09
C ARG A 111 3.55 -8.32 -0.51
N LEU A 112 3.67 -7.91 -1.78
CA LEU A 112 4.89 -7.28 -2.31
C LEU A 112 5.21 -5.97 -1.58
N ALA A 113 4.21 -5.09 -1.40
CA ALA A 113 4.36 -3.83 -0.67
C ALA A 113 4.80 -4.05 0.78
N LEU A 114 4.07 -4.91 1.51
CA LEU A 114 4.38 -5.25 2.91
C LEU A 114 5.75 -5.93 3.06
N SER A 115 6.29 -6.52 2.00
CA SER A 115 7.64 -7.12 2.03
C SER A 115 8.77 -6.10 1.91
N HIS A 116 8.48 -4.89 1.43
CA HIS A 116 9.49 -3.88 1.07
C HIS A 116 9.42 -2.58 1.87
N LEU A 117 8.23 -2.19 2.36
CA LEU A 117 8.06 -0.99 3.18
C LEU A 117 7.47 -1.32 4.55
N ASP A 118 7.74 -0.44 5.51
CA ASP A 118 7.16 -0.53 6.84
C ASP A 118 5.78 0.11 6.89
N PHE A 119 4.76 -0.71 7.17
CA PHE A 119 3.38 -0.28 7.35
C PHE A 119 2.90 -0.47 8.78
N THR A 120 3.74 -0.90 9.73
CA THR A 120 3.31 -1.25 11.09
C THR A 120 2.52 -0.13 11.77
N GLU A 121 2.98 1.12 11.64
CA GLU A 121 2.29 2.30 12.16
C GLU A 121 1.04 2.70 11.35
N ALA A 122 1.00 2.39 10.05
CA ALA A 122 -0.09 2.76 9.16
C ALA A 122 -1.26 1.78 9.22
N ILE A 123 -0.99 0.47 9.32
CA ILE A 123 -1.99 -0.62 9.29
C ILE A 123 -3.19 -0.40 10.22
N PRO A 124 -3.04 0.12 11.46
CA PRO A 124 -4.19 0.43 12.32
C PRO A 124 -5.21 1.41 11.71
N ARG A 125 -4.81 2.17 10.70
CA ARG A 125 -5.65 3.13 9.95
C ARG A 125 -6.07 2.60 8.58
N LEU A 126 -5.45 1.53 8.08
CA LEU A 126 -5.76 1.03 6.74
C LEU A 126 -6.89 0.00 6.78
N VAL A 127 -7.76 0.08 5.79
CA VAL A 127 -8.74 -0.96 5.46
C VAL A 127 -8.52 -1.36 4.01
N PHE A 128 -8.02 -2.57 3.79
CA PHE A 128 -7.77 -3.08 2.45
C PHE A 128 -9.05 -3.68 1.86
N LEU A 129 -9.38 -3.26 0.65
CA LEU A 129 -10.45 -3.83 -0.16
C LEU A 129 -9.80 -4.56 -1.33
N ILE A 130 -9.91 -5.88 -1.31
CA ILE A 130 -9.31 -6.79 -2.29
C ILE A 130 -10.39 -7.57 -3.04
N GLU A 131 -10.03 -8.16 -4.18
CA GLU A 131 -10.98 -8.95 -4.95
C GLU A 131 -11.55 -10.12 -4.12
N PRO A 132 -12.85 -10.44 -4.19
CA PRO A 132 -13.41 -11.58 -3.48
C PRO A 132 -12.89 -12.90 -4.08
N GLU A 133 -12.79 -13.93 -3.24
CA GLU A 133 -12.42 -15.27 -3.72
C GLU A 133 -13.49 -15.83 -4.67
N GLY A 134 -13.06 -16.42 -5.78
CA GLY A 134 -13.97 -17.01 -6.78
C GLY A 134 -14.70 -16.00 -7.65
N ALA A 135 -14.21 -14.76 -7.75
CA ALA A 135 -14.59 -13.86 -8.83
C ALA A 135 -13.99 -14.38 -10.14
N ASP A 136 -14.77 -15.16 -10.89
CA ASP A 136 -14.43 -15.50 -12.27
C ASP A 136 -14.51 -14.22 -13.12
N VAL A 137 -13.40 -13.84 -13.78
CA VAL A 137 -13.36 -12.77 -14.80
C VAL A 137 -13.02 -13.36 -16.16
#